data_AF-A0AAJ1M2L8-F1
#
_entry.id   AF-A0AAJ1M2L8-F1
#
_cell.length_a   1.000
_cell.length_b   1.000
_cell.length_c   1.000
_cell.angle_alpha   90.00
_cell.angle_beta   90.00
_cell.angle_gamma   90.00
#
_symmetry.space_group_name_H-M   'P 1'
#
loop_
_entity.id
_entity.type
_entity.pdbx_description
1 polymer ?
#
loop_
_entity_poly.entity_id
_entity_poly.type
_entity_poly.pdbx_seq_one_letter_code
_entity_poly.pdbx_strand_id
1 'polypeptide(L)'
;MEIKDNSLDFIDAEVRQNRNIKPTQKADTETDKQEVSQVKKKGGRKSIAHDLRYKIDFVKREKAIHERTITDITIYSEDKALVRELAVRQYLNAFTITEDYASKILCFIYDKATRIEEEKVYLLGIQPIVQTLRLSYPTVQKTVKKLREKNLIAKNPVFQNAYTIKTEAETFFKLISNNTQILLTFEPLEEVQLETVNEDGTLNKEMIK
;
A
#
# COMPACT_ATOMS: atom_id res chain seq x y z
N MET A 1 -36.00 -20.21 7.04
CA MET A 1 -35.26 -19.51 5.98
C MET A 1 -33.90 -19.18 6.57
N GLU A 2 -32.94 -20.09 6.39
CA GLU A 2 -31.63 -20.02 7.03
C GLU A 2 -30.67 -19.24 6.13
N ILE A 3 -30.15 -18.14 6.68
CA ILE A 3 -29.09 -17.35 6.05
C ILE A 3 -27.78 -18.07 6.36
N LYS A 4 -27.14 -18.63 5.34
CA LYS A 4 -25.80 -19.21 5.45
C LYS A 4 -24.78 -18.07 5.42
N ASP A 5 -24.08 -17.89 6.53
CA ASP A 5 -22.93 -16.99 6.65
C ASP A 5 -21.80 -17.50 5.75
N ASN A 6 -21.49 -16.74 4.69
CA ASN A 6 -20.27 -16.94 3.92
C ASN A 6 -19.12 -16.33 4.72
N SER A 7 -18.45 -17.19 5.48
CA SER A 7 -17.18 -16.91 6.15
C SER A 7 -16.17 -16.28 5.17
N LEU A 8 -15.82 -15.03 5.44
CA LEU A 8 -14.63 -14.37 4.93
C LEU A 8 -13.44 -14.93 5.72
N ASP A 9 -12.56 -15.67 5.07
CA ASP A 9 -11.29 -16.12 5.67
C ASP A 9 -10.38 -14.89 5.86
N PHE A 10 -10.39 -14.34 7.06
CA PHE A 10 -9.36 -13.42 7.53
C PHE A 10 -8.12 -14.24 7.89
N ILE A 11 -6.98 -13.93 7.29
CA ILE A 11 -5.68 -14.45 7.73
C ILE A 11 -5.48 -13.97 9.17
N ASP A 12 -5.40 -14.90 10.12
CA ASP A 12 -5.30 -14.63 11.55
C ASP A 12 -4.18 -13.64 11.86
N ALA A 13 -4.55 -12.39 12.17
CA ALA A 13 -3.67 -11.47 12.86
C ALA A 13 -3.63 -11.88 14.33
N GLU A 14 -2.45 -12.13 14.89
CA GLU A 14 -2.30 -12.44 16.31
C GLU A 14 -2.59 -11.17 17.13
N VAL A 15 -3.86 -10.97 17.51
CA VAL A 15 -4.30 -9.89 18.39
C VAL A 15 -4.09 -10.35 19.84
N ARG A 16 -2.98 -9.92 20.46
CA ARG A 16 -2.78 -10.15 21.91
C ARG A 16 -3.53 -9.09 22.71
N GLN A 17 -4.76 -9.39 23.10
CA GLN A 17 -5.35 -8.75 24.29
C GLN A 17 -4.85 -9.49 25.53
N ASN A 18 -4.13 -8.79 26.42
CA ASN A 18 -3.80 -9.32 27.74
C ASN A 18 -5.09 -9.53 28.56
N ARG A 19 -5.69 -10.72 28.47
CA ARG A 19 -6.73 -11.19 29.40
C ARG A 19 -6.30 -12.54 29.98
N ASN A 20 -6.15 -12.55 31.30
CA ASN A 20 -5.69 -13.67 32.09
C ASN A 20 -6.87 -14.62 32.38
N ILE A 21 -7.01 -15.74 31.66
CA ILE A 21 -8.00 -16.79 31.97
C ILE A 21 -7.41 -18.18 31.68
N LYS A 22 -7.48 -19.08 32.66
CA LYS A 22 -7.01 -20.48 32.66
C LYS A 22 -7.71 -21.36 31.61
N PRO A 23 -7.06 -22.45 31.11
CA PRO A 23 -7.59 -23.33 30.07
C PRO A 23 -8.47 -24.49 30.61
N THR A 24 -9.50 -24.87 29.85
CA THR A 24 -10.23 -26.14 29.99
C THR A 24 -10.22 -26.90 28.66
N GLN A 25 -10.21 -28.23 28.79
CA GLN A 25 -9.71 -29.26 27.88
C GLN A 25 -10.72 -29.81 26.85
N LYS A 26 -10.15 -30.31 25.73
CA LYS A 26 -10.45 -31.53 24.92
C LYS A 26 -11.78 -31.67 24.15
N ALA A 27 -11.68 -32.01 22.85
CA ALA A 27 -11.98 -33.36 22.33
C ALA A 27 -11.63 -33.49 20.83
N ASP A 28 -10.95 -34.58 20.49
CA ASP A 28 -10.59 -35.06 19.14
C ASP A 28 -11.80 -35.62 18.39
N THR A 29 -11.81 -35.55 17.05
CA THR A 29 -12.23 -36.67 16.19
C THR A 29 -11.70 -36.52 14.77
N GLU A 30 -10.82 -37.44 14.36
CA GLU A 30 -10.51 -37.76 12.97
C GLU A 30 -11.69 -38.52 12.33
N THR A 31 -11.99 -38.32 11.05
CA THR A 31 -12.15 -39.41 10.05
C THR A 31 -12.45 -38.92 8.63
N ASP A 32 -11.64 -39.46 7.71
CA ASP A 32 -11.96 -40.00 6.39
C ASP A 32 -12.18 -39.16 5.12
N LYS A 33 -11.76 -39.83 4.04
CA LYS A 33 -11.30 -39.37 2.73
C LYS A 33 -12.40 -39.44 1.66
N GLN A 34 -12.04 -38.89 0.49
CA GLN A 34 -12.67 -38.99 -0.84
C GLN A 34 -13.84 -38.00 -1.02
N GLU A 35 -13.91 -37.19 -2.07
CA GLU A 35 -13.82 -37.60 -3.46
C GLU A 35 -13.59 -36.39 -4.39
N VAL A 36 -12.80 -36.62 -5.44
CA VAL A 36 -12.42 -35.63 -6.46
C VAL A 36 -13.62 -35.30 -7.34
N SER A 37 -14.09 -34.05 -7.33
CA SER A 37 -15.03 -33.56 -8.36
C SER A 37 -14.59 -32.20 -8.91
N GLN A 38 -14.00 -32.30 -10.10
CA GLN A 38 -13.77 -31.29 -11.15
C GLN A 38 -14.37 -29.89 -10.90
N VAL A 39 -13.54 -28.94 -10.44
CA VAL A 39 -13.94 -27.53 -10.36
C VAL A 39 -13.42 -26.76 -11.58
N LYS A 40 -14.39 -26.28 -12.36
CA LYS A 40 -14.28 -25.30 -13.45
C LYS A 40 -13.30 -24.17 -13.11
N LYS A 41 -12.38 -23.86 -14.02
CA LYS A 41 -11.47 -22.70 -13.93
C LYS A 41 -12.30 -21.40 -13.93
N LYS A 42 -12.63 -20.89 -12.74
CA LYS A 42 -13.13 -19.52 -12.56
C LYS A 42 -11.95 -18.57 -12.82
N GLY A 43 -12.10 -17.71 -13.83
CA GLY A 43 -11.18 -16.63 -14.16
C GLY A 43 -11.21 -15.53 -13.10
N GLY A 44 -10.75 -15.84 -11.89
CA GLY A 44 -10.37 -14.84 -10.90
C GLY A 44 -8.87 -14.59 -11.00
N ARG A 45 -8.43 -13.34 -10.77
CA ARG A 45 -7.02 -13.07 -10.44
C ARG A 45 -6.66 -13.98 -9.26
N LYS A 46 -5.69 -14.87 -9.45
CA LYS A 46 -5.11 -15.63 -8.33
C LYS A 46 -4.59 -14.62 -7.33
N SER A 47 -5.04 -14.71 -6.07
CA SER A 47 -4.37 -14.03 -4.98
C SER A 47 -2.91 -14.50 -4.99
N ILE A 48 -1.98 -13.56 -5.00
CA ILE A 48 -0.57 -13.90 -4.81
C ILE A 48 -0.42 -14.07 -3.30
N ALA A 49 -0.47 -15.32 -2.84
CA ALA A 49 -0.19 -15.64 -1.45
C ALA A 49 1.28 -15.29 -1.20
N HIS A 50 1.51 -14.23 -0.44
CA HIS A 50 2.83 -13.89 0.07
C HIS A 50 2.94 -14.42 1.50
N ASP A 51 4.10 -14.94 1.90
CA ASP A 51 4.37 -15.27 3.31
C ASP A 51 4.58 -13.97 4.09
N LEU A 52 3.45 -13.39 4.50
CA LEU A 52 3.36 -12.16 5.28
C LEU A 52 2.75 -12.51 6.63
N ARG A 53 3.46 -12.15 7.70
CA ARG A 53 2.92 -12.22 9.06
C ARG A 53 2.64 -10.82 9.57
N TYR A 54 1.54 -10.66 10.27
CA TYR A 54 1.09 -9.37 10.78
C TYR A 54 1.05 -9.41 12.30
N LYS A 55 1.53 -8.34 12.93
CA LYS A 55 1.39 -8.09 14.36
C LYS A 55 0.76 -6.72 14.57
N ILE A 56 -0.22 -6.66 15.46
CA ILE A 56 -0.92 -5.42 15.82
C ILE A 56 -0.70 -5.19 17.31
N ASP A 57 0.01 -4.12 17.65
CA ASP A 57 0.23 -3.66 19.02
C ASP A 57 -0.47 -2.31 19.25
N PHE A 58 -0.80 -2.01 20.50
CA PHE A 58 -1.31 -0.69 20.93
C PHE A 58 -0.27 -0.05 21.86
N VAL A 59 0.42 0.98 21.38
CA VAL A 59 1.62 1.53 22.03
C VAL A 59 1.39 2.96 22.43
N LYS A 60 1.84 3.34 23.63
CA LYS A 60 1.83 4.75 24.04
C LYS A 60 2.98 5.50 23.39
N ARG A 61 2.71 6.51 22.57
CA ARG A 61 3.74 7.38 21.97
C ARG A 61 3.54 8.84 22.35
N GLU A 62 4.56 9.43 22.93
CA GLU A 62 4.54 10.83 23.40
C GLU A 62 4.33 11.84 22.26
N LYS A 63 4.74 11.48 21.03
CA LYS A 63 4.67 12.34 19.84
C LYS A 63 3.46 12.04 18.94
N ALA A 64 2.46 11.31 19.42
CA ALA A 64 1.23 11.09 18.67
C ALA A 64 0.36 12.37 18.69
N ILE A 65 -0.20 12.73 17.53
CA ILE A 65 -0.86 14.03 17.32
C ILE A 65 -2.23 14.11 18.04
N HIS A 66 -2.94 12.99 18.22
CA HIS A 66 -4.29 12.98 18.81
C HIS A 66 -4.38 12.19 20.12
N GLU A 67 -4.12 10.88 20.07
CA GLU A 67 -4.26 10.00 21.24
C GLU A 67 -2.90 9.52 21.72
N ARG A 68 -2.75 9.40 23.06
CA ARG A 68 -1.50 8.90 23.65
C ARG A 68 -1.20 7.47 23.24
N THR A 69 -2.21 6.68 22.85
CA THR A 69 -2.05 5.29 22.40
C THR A 69 -2.29 5.23 20.89
N ILE A 70 -1.34 4.68 20.14
CA ILE A 70 -1.44 4.47 18.71
C ILE A 70 -1.42 2.98 18.37
N THR A 71 -2.00 2.63 17.24
CA THR A 71 -1.93 1.27 16.68
C THR A 71 -0.62 1.11 15.89
N ASP A 72 0.26 0.24 16.36
CA ASP A 72 1.50 -0.14 15.68
C ASP A 72 1.26 -1.44 14.90
N ILE A 73 1.16 -1.34 13.57
CA ILE A 73 1.01 -2.50 12.67
C ILE A 73 2.39 -2.88 12.11
N THR A 74 2.88 -4.06 12.48
CA THR A 74 4.15 -4.59 11.96
C THR A 74 3.90 -5.70 10.97
N ILE A 75 4.57 -5.62 9.82
CA ILE A 75 4.52 -6.64 8.77
C ILE A 75 5.88 -7.32 8.71
N TYR A 76 5.88 -8.64 8.86
CA TYR A 76 7.08 -9.47 8.76
C TYR A 76 7.06 -10.27 7.45
N SER A 77 8.21 -10.32 6.79
CA SER A 77 8.48 -11.22 5.68
C SER A 77 9.97 -11.49 5.61
N GLU A 78 10.34 -12.67 5.11
CA GLU A 78 11.72 -12.98 4.77
C GLU A 78 12.17 -12.21 3.52
N ASP A 79 11.23 -11.83 2.66
CA ASP A 79 11.49 -11.03 1.47
C ASP A 79 11.53 -9.53 1.80
N LYS A 80 12.74 -9.01 1.99
CA LYS A 80 12.98 -7.57 2.21
C LYS A 80 12.50 -6.70 1.06
N ALA A 81 12.51 -7.21 -0.18
CA ALA A 81 12.03 -6.46 -1.34
C ALA A 81 10.50 -6.32 -1.27
N LEU A 82 9.80 -7.36 -0.83
CA LEU A 82 8.36 -7.31 -0.59
C LEU A 82 8.01 -6.29 0.50
N VAL A 83 8.71 -6.29 1.65
CA VAL A 83 8.47 -5.30 2.73
C VAL A 83 8.67 -3.87 2.22
N ARG A 84 9.75 -3.62 1.45
CA ARG A 84 9.99 -2.32 0.81
C ARG A 84 8.86 -1.96 -0.16
N GLU A 85 8.41 -2.90 -0.98
CA GLU A 85 7.31 -2.70 -1.92
C GLU A 85 5.99 -2.33 -1.21
N LEU A 86 5.69 -2.95 -0.06
CA LEU A 86 4.51 -2.61 0.75
C LEU A 86 4.60 -1.17 1.26
N ALA A 87 5.77 -0.76 1.76
CA ALA A 87 6.02 0.61 2.21
C ALA A 87 5.86 1.62 1.06
N VAL A 88 6.43 1.33 -0.11
CA VAL A 88 6.29 2.17 -1.32
C VAL A 88 4.84 2.22 -1.78
N ARG A 89 4.07 1.14 -1.65
CA ARG A 89 2.63 1.16 -1.97
C ARG A 89 1.87 2.15 -1.07
N GLN A 90 2.16 2.19 0.22
CA GLN A 90 1.54 3.18 1.11
C GLN A 90 1.94 4.61 0.74
N TYR A 91 3.20 4.83 0.38
CA TYR A 91 3.65 6.12 -0.13
C TYR A 91 2.90 6.54 -1.40
N LEU A 92 2.70 5.62 -2.35
CA LEU A 92 1.96 5.89 -3.59
C LEU A 92 0.47 6.18 -3.37
N ASN A 93 -0.14 5.61 -2.33
CA ASN A 93 -1.53 5.91 -1.96
C ASN A 93 -1.71 7.40 -1.62
N ALA A 94 -0.71 8.05 -1.01
CA ALA A 94 -0.74 9.49 -0.74
C ALA A 94 -0.81 10.33 -2.02
N PHE A 95 -0.37 9.80 -3.16
CA PHE A 95 -0.47 10.43 -4.48
C PHE A 95 -1.70 9.99 -5.28
N THR A 96 -2.62 9.26 -4.66
CA THR A 96 -3.79 8.62 -5.29
C THR A 96 -3.43 7.65 -6.43
N ILE A 97 -2.27 7.00 -6.33
CA ILE A 97 -1.84 5.94 -7.25
C ILE A 97 -2.13 4.60 -6.57
N THR A 98 -3.21 3.95 -6.98
CA THR A 98 -3.73 2.71 -6.36
C THR A 98 -3.42 1.45 -7.17
N GLU A 99 -2.77 1.56 -8.32
CA GLU A 99 -2.44 0.39 -9.13
C GLU A 99 -1.50 -0.59 -8.40
N ASP A 100 -1.92 -1.86 -8.33
CA ASP A 100 -1.20 -2.94 -7.62
C ASP A 100 0.30 -3.03 -7.95
N TYR A 101 0.66 -2.75 -9.20
CA TYR A 101 1.99 -2.90 -9.77
C TYR A 101 2.78 -1.57 -9.83
N ALA A 102 2.19 -0.44 -9.41
CA ALA A 102 2.89 0.85 -9.42
C ALA A 102 4.05 0.88 -8.44
N SER A 103 3.89 0.30 -7.25
CA SER A 103 4.98 0.16 -6.28
C SER A 103 6.12 -0.67 -6.84
N LYS A 104 5.82 -1.81 -7.49
CA LYS A 104 6.81 -2.67 -8.16
C LYS A 104 7.57 -1.92 -9.26
N ILE A 105 6.87 -1.17 -10.10
CA ILE A 105 7.50 -0.36 -11.17
C ILE A 105 8.41 0.72 -10.56
N LEU A 106 7.95 1.44 -9.54
CA LEU A 106 8.74 2.51 -8.93
C LEU A 106 9.98 1.95 -8.21
N CYS A 107 9.84 0.84 -7.46
CA CYS A 107 10.98 0.12 -6.88
C CYS A 107 11.97 -0.28 -7.98
N PHE A 108 11.50 -0.88 -9.08
CA PHE A 108 12.37 -1.30 -10.18
C PHE A 108 13.14 -0.12 -10.79
N ILE A 109 12.46 1.00 -11.06
CA ILE A 109 13.09 2.22 -11.58
C ILE A 109 14.17 2.71 -10.62
N TYR A 110 13.88 2.75 -9.31
CA TYR A 110 14.82 3.20 -8.29
C TYR A 110 16.05 2.28 -8.17
N ASP A 111 15.82 0.97 -8.11
CA ASP A 111 16.86 -0.04 -7.95
C ASP A 111 17.82 -0.09 -9.16
N LYS A 112 17.31 0.20 -10.37
CA LYS A 112 18.09 0.24 -11.61
C LYS A 112 18.59 1.64 -11.97
N ALA A 113 18.25 2.67 -11.20
CA ALA A 113 18.75 4.01 -11.44
C ALA A 113 20.22 4.14 -11.01
N THR A 114 20.99 4.89 -11.77
CA THR A 114 22.39 5.24 -11.47
C THR A 114 22.45 6.68 -10.97
N ARG A 115 23.42 7.00 -10.11
CA ARG A 115 23.65 8.38 -9.68
C ARG A 115 24.54 9.06 -10.73
N ILE A 116 24.04 10.12 -11.35
CA ILE A 116 24.77 10.94 -12.31
C ILE A 116 24.80 12.34 -11.72
N GLU A 117 26.00 12.82 -11.40
CA GLU A 117 26.19 14.05 -10.61
C GLU A 117 25.40 13.96 -9.29
N GLU A 118 24.40 14.82 -9.11
CA GLU A 118 23.54 14.86 -7.92
C GLU A 118 22.20 14.16 -8.11
N GLU A 119 21.83 13.79 -9.34
CA GLU A 119 20.54 13.19 -9.67
C GLU A 119 20.59 11.65 -9.72
N LYS A 120 19.52 11.02 -9.24
CA LYS A 120 19.28 9.58 -9.42
C LYS A 120 18.49 9.37 -10.72
N VAL A 121 19.13 8.80 -11.74
CA VAL A 121 18.60 8.69 -13.11
C VAL A 121 18.50 7.24 -13.57
N TYR A 122 17.33 6.84 -14.05
CA TYR A 122 17.07 5.56 -14.69
C TYR A 122 17.17 5.69 -16.21
N LEU A 123 18.13 4.97 -16.83
CA LEU A 123 18.51 5.16 -18.25
C LEU A 123 17.89 4.15 -19.22
N LEU A 124 17.19 3.12 -18.72
CA LEU A 124 16.88 1.93 -19.51
C LEU A 124 15.54 1.98 -20.26
N GLY A 125 14.70 3.00 -20.01
CA GLY A 125 13.37 3.12 -20.61
C GLY A 125 12.35 2.05 -20.17
N ILE A 126 11.24 1.94 -20.89
CA ILE A 126 10.08 1.11 -20.49
C ILE A 126 10.31 -0.39 -20.71
N GLN A 127 11.03 -0.77 -21.77
CA GLN A 127 11.11 -2.17 -22.21
C GLN A 127 11.69 -3.13 -21.16
N PRO A 128 12.74 -2.77 -20.41
CA PRO A 128 13.29 -3.65 -19.37
C PRO A 128 12.33 -3.85 -18.18
N ILE A 129 11.46 -2.88 -17.90
CA ILE A 129 10.41 -2.99 -16.87
C ILE A 129 9.37 -4.04 -17.30
N VAL A 130 8.92 -3.96 -18.55
CA VAL A 130 7.96 -4.90 -19.16
C VAL A 130 8.49 -6.33 -19.08
N GLN A 131 9.74 -6.53 -19.52
CA GLN A 131 10.37 -7.85 -19.55
C GLN A 131 10.59 -8.42 -18.14
N THR A 132 11.13 -7.61 -17.22
CA THR A 132 11.49 -8.10 -15.88
C THR A 132 10.27 -8.35 -15.01
N LEU A 133 9.31 -7.42 -15.02
CA LEU A 133 8.11 -7.53 -14.18
C LEU A 133 7.00 -8.38 -14.83
N ARG A 134 7.22 -8.86 -16.06
CA ARG A 134 6.25 -9.64 -16.86
C ARG A 134 4.88 -8.95 -16.96
N LEU A 135 4.91 -7.63 -17.13
CA LEU A 135 3.73 -6.78 -17.30
C LEU A 135 3.54 -6.46 -18.77
N SER A 136 2.31 -6.12 -19.18
CA SER A 136 2.08 -5.65 -20.56
C SER A 136 2.71 -4.26 -20.78
N TYR A 137 3.13 -3.95 -22.00
CA TYR A 137 3.66 -2.63 -22.33
C TYR A 137 2.66 -1.48 -22.03
N PRO A 138 1.37 -1.57 -22.42
CA PRO A 138 0.39 -0.53 -22.07
C PRO A 138 0.23 -0.33 -20.56
N THR A 139 0.29 -1.42 -19.78
CA THR A 139 0.23 -1.40 -18.31
C THR A 139 1.38 -0.58 -17.74
N VAL A 140 2.62 -0.87 -18.16
CA VAL A 140 3.80 -0.13 -17.69
C VAL A 140 3.76 1.32 -18.16
N GLN A 141 3.44 1.57 -19.42
CA GLN A 141 3.37 2.91 -20.00
C GLN A 141 2.37 3.80 -19.24
N LYS A 142 1.16 3.30 -18.96
CA LYS A 142 0.13 4.03 -18.21
C LYS A 142 0.61 4.39 -16.80
N THR A 143 1.28 3.47 -16.12
CA THR A 143 1.74 3.71 -14.75
C THR A 143 2.95 4.62 -14.68
N VAL A 144 3.91 4.49 -15.61
CA VAL A 144 5.02 5.45 -15.75
C VAL A 144 4.48 6.85 -16.05
N LYS A 145 3.43 6.97 -16.87
CA LYS A 145 2.75 8.25 -17.12
C LYS A 145 2.19 8.83 -15.82
N LYS A 146 1.49 8.04 -15.01
CA LYS A 146 0.95 8.48 -13.70
C LYS A 146 2.04 8.90 -12.72
N LEU A 147 3.13 8.14 -12.62
CA LEU A 147 4.28 8.49 -11.77
C LEU A 147 4.88 9.85 -12.18
N ARG A 148 4.86 10.18 -13.48
CA ARG A 148 5.26 11.49 -13.99
C ARG A 148 4.26 12.59 -13.67
N GLU A 149 2.97 12.35 -13.90
CA GLU A 149 1.89 13.29 -13.61
C GLU A 149 1.87 13.68 -12.12
N LYS A 150 2.26 12.76 -11.23
CA LYS A 150 2.36 12.98 -9.78
C LYS A 150 3.75 13.43 -9.30
N ASN A 151 4.63 13.84 -10.21
CA ASN A 151 5.97 14.36 -9.90
C ASN A 151 6.87 13.43 -9.06
N LEU A 152 6.70 12.10 -9.17
CA LEU A 152 7.60 11.14 -8.53
C LEU A 152 8.86 10.90 -9.39
N ILE A 153 8.70 10.98 -10.71
CA ILE A 153 9.76 10.90 -11.70
C ILE A 153 9.53 11.95 -12.80
N ALA A 154 10.58 12.38 -13.49
CA ALA A 154 10.48 13.23 -14.68
C ALA A 154 11.30 12.67 -15.83
N LYS A 155 10.99 13.07 -17.07
CA LYS A 155 11.89 12.79 -18.20
C LYS A 155 13.21 13.51 -17.95
N ASN A 156 14.32 12.81 -18.14
CA ASN A 156 15.62 13.45 -18.09
C ASN A 156 15.81 14.33 -19.35
N PRO A 157 16.34 15.56 -19.22
CA PRO A 157 16.51 16.47 -20.36
C PRO A 157 17.71 16.12 -21.24
N VAL A 158 18.70 15.39 -20.70
CA VAL A 158 19.95 15.03 -21.39
C VAL A 158 19.85 13.67 -22.05
N PHE A 159 19.40 12.66 -21.29
CA PHE A 159 19.35 11.27 -21.76
C PHE A 159 17.97 10.93 -22.33
N GLN A 160 17.94 10.48 -23.59
CA GLN A 160 16.71 10.01 -24.22
C GLN A 160 16.15 8.78 -23.49
N ASN A 161 14.81 8.72 -23.37
CA ASN A 161 14.10 7.63 -22.71
C ASN A 161 14.49 7.37 -21.24
N ALA A 162 15.17 8.32 -20.60
CA ALA A 162 15.55 8.23 -19.21
C ALA A 162 14.57 8.97 -18.29
N TYR A 163 14.54 8.53 -17.02
CA TYR A 163 13.73 9.14 -15.98
C TYR A 163 14.62 9.59 -14.81
N THR A 164 14.60 10.89 -14.50
CA THR A 164 15.15 11.43 -13.24
C THR A 164 14.14 11.16 -12.13
N ILE A 165 14.61 10.57 -11.03
CA ILE A 165 13.81 10.38 -9.81
C ILE A 165 13.81 11.70 -9.04
N LYS A 166 12.64 12.18 -8.62
CA LYS A 166 12.53 13.46 -7.92
C LYS A 166 13.02 13.36 -6.48
N THR A 167 13.48 14.50 -5.94
CA THR A 167 14.10 14.60 -4.62
C THR A 167 13.23 14.01 -3.50
N GLU A 168 11.92 14.24 -3.54
CA GLU A 168 10.99 13.71 -2.53
C GLU A 168 10.95 12.18 -2.56
N ALA A 169 10.78 11.58 -3.73
CA ALA A 169 10.80 10.14 -3.91
C ALA A 169 12.17 9.56 -3.54
N GLU A 170 13.28 10.19 -3.95
CA GLU A 170 14.63 9.75 -3.59
C GLU A 170 14.85 9.78 -2.07
N THR A 171 14.36 10.83 -1.40
CA THR A 171 14.45 10.98 0.06
C THR A 171 13.65 9.89 0.75
N PHE A 172 12.42 9.64 0.29
CA PHE A 172 11.59 8.56 0.81
C PHE A 172 12.30 7.20 0.70
N PHE A 173 12.85 6.87 -0.47
CA PHE A 173 13.59 5.62 -0.66
C PHE A 173 14.83 5.50 0.26
N LYS A 174 15.55 6.60 0.51
CA LYS A 174 16.68 6.62 1.45
C LYS A 174 16.25 6.44 2.91
N LEU A 175 15.10 6.98 3.30
CA LEU A 175 14.58 6.81 4.66
C LEU A 175 14.22 5.34 4.90
N ILE A 176 13.45 4.74 3.98
CA ILE A 176 12.99 3.37 4.14
C ILE A 176 14.07 2.32 3.93
N SER A 177 15.22 2.67 3.31
CA SER A 177 16.36 1.75 3.17
C SER A 177 17.08 1.51 4.50
N ASN A 178 17.11 2.50 5.38
CA ASN A 178 17.76 2.42 6.69
C ASN A 178 16.78 2.00 7.79
N ASN A 179 15.53 2.48 7.73
CA ASN A 179 14.47 2.12 8.67
C ASN A 179 13.11 2.12 7.93
N THR A 180 12.58 0.94 7.62
CA THR A 180 11.28 0.82 6.94
C THR A 180 10.14 1.05 7.93
N GLN A 181 9.93 2.31 8.30
CA GLN A 181 8.82 2.76 9.13
C GLN A 181 8.14 3.96 8.46
N ILE A 182 6.81 3.94 8.45
CA ILE A 182 5.97 5.03 7.95
C ILE A 182 4.91 5.32 9.01
N LEU A 183 4.70 6.59 9.32
CA LEU A 183 3.61 7.05 10.17
C LEU A 183 2.46 7.50 9.29
N LEU A 184 1.26 6.96 9.53
CA LEU A 184 0.02 7.40 8.90
C LEU A 184 -0.82 8.12 9.94
N THR A 185 -1.20 9.36 9.63
CA THR A 185 -2.09 10.18 10.45
C THR A 185 -3.37 10.42 9.66
N PHE A 186 -4.52 10.25 10.30
CA PHE A 186 -5.83 10.49 9.71
C PHE A 186 -6.51 11.60 10.48
N GLU A 187 -6.66 12.76 9.83
CA GLU A 187 -7.39 13.91 10.36
C GLU A 187 -8.66 14.09 9.52
N PRO A 188 -9.86 14.11 10.15
CA PRO A 188 -11.06 14.47 9.42
C PRO A 188 -10.96 15.95 9.00
N LEU A 189 -11.36 16.25 7.77
CA LEU A 189 -11.61 17.65 7.39
C LEU A 189 -12.81 18.12 8.22
N GLU A 190 -12.67 19.26 8.90
CA GLU A 190 -13.83 19.92 9.48
C GLU A 190 -14.82 20.22 8.35
N GLU A 191 -16.05 19.71 8.47
CA GLU A 191 -17.12 20.10 7.56
C GLU A 191 -17.31 21.61 7.70
N VAL A 192 -16.88 22.37 6.69
CA VAL A 192 -17.36 23.73 6.50
C VAL A 192 -18.86 23.59 6.29
N GLN A 193 -19.66 23.85 7.31
CA GLN A 193 -21.11 23.90 7.19
C GLN A 193 -21.45 25.00 6.17
N LEU A 194 -21.74 24.61 4.93
CA LEU A 194 -22.16 25.51 3.85
C LEU A 194 -23.59 26.03 4.05
N GLU A 195 -24.28 25.56 5.09
CA GLU A 195 -25.66 25.92 5.42
C GLU A 195 -25.73 26.61 6.78
N THR A 196 -24.93 27.66 7.01
CA THR A 196 -25.37 28.68 7.96
C THR A 196 -26.59 29.36 7.36
N VAL A 197 -27.74 29.12 7.98
CA VAL A 197 -28.89 30.01 7.89
C VAL A 197 -28.44 31.31 8.56
N ASN A 198 -28.43 32.40 7.80
CA ASN A 198 -28.19 33.72 8.36
C ASN A 198 -29.26 34.03 9.43
N GLU A 199 -29.01 34.97 10.34
CA GLU A 199 -30.00 35.36 11.38
C GLU A 199 -31.37 35.78 10.79
N ASP A 200 -31.42 36.07 9.49
CA ASP A 200 -32.61 36.43 8.72
C ASP A 200 -33.36 35.24 8.06
N GLY A 201 -32.91 34.00 8.26
CA GLY A 201 -33.54 32.81 7.71
C GLY A 201 -33.12 32.46 6.28
N THR A 202 -32.15 33.15 5.68
CA THR A 202 -31.68 32.88 4.32
C THR A 202 -30.51 31.89 4.28
N LEU A 203 -30.47 31.05 3.24
CA LEU A 203 -29.36 30.12 2.97
C LEU A 203 -28.19 30.86 2.32
N ASN A 204 -26.97 30.70 2.86
CA ASN A 204 -25.75 31.22 2.24
C ASN A 204 -25.51 30.57 0.87
N LYS A 205 -25.70 31.35 -0.20
CA LYS A 205 -25.32 31.00 -1.57
C LYS A 205 -24.01 31.68 -1.93
N GLU A 206 -22.93 31.45 -1.19
CA GLU A 206 -21.59 31.88 -1.64
C GLU A 206 -20.98 30.87 -2.61
N MET A 207 -21.53 30.97 -3.83
CA MET A 207 -20.96 30.82 -5.16
C MET A 207 -19.71 29.96 -5.40
N ILE A 208 -19.94 28.91 -6.20
CA ILE A 208 -18.99 28.39 -7.19
C ILE A 208 -18.45 29.56 -8.02
N LYS A 209 -17.13 29.71 -8.09
CA LYS A 209 -16.45 30.40 -9.19
C LYS A 209 -15.20 29.66 -9.59
#